data_AF-A0A846E4P2-F1
#
_entry.id   AF-A0A846E4P2-F1
#
_cell.length_a   1.000
_cell.length_b   1.000
_cell.length_c   1.000
_cell.angle_alpha   90.00
_cell.angle_beta   90.00
_cell.angle_gamma   90.00
#
_symmetry.space_group_name_H-M   'P 1'
#
loop_
_entity.id
_entity.type
_entity.pdbx_description
1 polymer ?
#
loop_
_entity_poly.entity_id
_entity_poly.type
_entity_poly.pdbx_seq_one_letter_code
_entity_poly.pdbx_strand_id
1 'polypeptide(L)' 'MPSKPFDKKLYEAFYQTQIELGVTEDLAQKAAQIIASDDPHKPNLGRSPEEQEIIKQVHAQFLEQWKKK' A
#
# COMPACT_ATOMS: atom_id res chain seq x y z
N MET A 1 10.48 -22.84 2.05
CA MET A 1 9.92 -21.92 1.03
C MET A 1 10.66 -20.60 1.16
N PRO A 2 11.18 -19.97 0.09
CA PRO A 2 11.77 -18.65 0.22
C PRO A 2 10.69 -17.67 0.65
N SER A 3 10.87 -17.04 1.80
CA SER A 3 10.07 -15.91 2.25
C SER A 3 10.16 -14.79 1.20
N LYS A 4 9.02 -14.19 0.83
CA LYS A 4 9.05 -12.98 -0.01
C LYS A 4 10.00 -11.95 0.65
N PRO A 5 10.89 -11.28 -0.10
CA PRO A 5 11.70 -10.22 0.48
C PRO A 5 10.76 -9.14 1.02
N PHE A 6 11.00 -8.70 2.26
CA PHE A 6 10.22 -7.66 2.91
C PHE A 6 11.10 -6.44 3.17
N ASP A 7 10.77 -5.32 2.53
CA ASP A 7 11.46 -4.05 2.75
C ASP A 7 10.77 -3.27 3.88
N LYS A 8 11.36 -3.35 5.08
CA LYS A 8 10.87 -2.64 6.26
C LYS A 8 10.86 -1.12 6.10
N LYS A 9 11.84 -0.54 5.40
CA LYS A 9 11.89 0.91 5.20
C LYS A 9 10.77 1.36 4.27
N LEU A 10 10.49 0.58 3.23
CA LEU A 10 9.38 0.85 2.32
C LEU A 10 8.03 0.71 3.04
N TYR A 11 7.88 -0.30 3.89
CA TYR A 11 6.70 -0.45 4.74
C TYR A 11 6.45 0.80 5.59
N GLU A 12 7.46 1.21 6.38
CA GLU A 12 7.34 2.33 7.32
C GLU A 12 7.08 3.65 6.59
N ALA A 13 7.82 3.92 5.52
CA ALA A 13 7.66 5.14 4.73
C ALA A 13 6.28 5.22 4.07
N PHE A 14 5.81 4.13 3.46
CA PHE A 14 4.50 4.11 2.82
C PHE A 14 3.38 4.26 3.85
N TYR A 15 3.43 3.48 4.95
CA TYR A 15 2.44 3.56 6.01
C TYR A 15 2.32 4.98 6.57
N GLN A 16 3.44 5.58 6.99
CA GLN A 16 3.45 6.93 7.57
C GLN A 16 2.87 7.96 6.61
N THR A 17 3.25 7.89 5.32
CA THR A 17 2.74 8.78 4.28
C THR A 17 1.22 8.67 4.14
N GLN A 18 0.66 7.44 4.12
CA GLN A 18 -0.79 7.25 3.98
C GLN A 18 -1.57 7.76 5.21
N ILE A 19 -1.02 7.57 6.41
CA ILE A 19 -1.62 8.11 7.65
C ILE A 19 -1.65 9.64 7.61
N GLU A 20 -0.55 10.30 7.24
CA GLU A 20 -0.49 11.76 7.10
C GLU A 20 -1.45 12.31 6.03
N LEU A 21 -1.80 11.48 5.06
CA LEU A 21 -2.77 11.79 4.01
C LEU A 21 -4.22 11.47 4.42
N GLY A 22 -4.46 10.93 5.61
CA GLY A 22 -5.79 10.68 6.15
C GLY A 22 -6.45 9.39 5.67
N VAL A 23 -5.65 8.43 5.18
CA VAL A 23 -6.12 7.06 4.90
C VAL A 23 -6.28 6.32 6.23
N THR A 24 -7.28 5.43 6.33
CA THR A 24 -7.52 4.66 7.56
C THR A 24 -6.35 3.72 7.90
N GLU A 25 -6.06 3.54 9.19
CA GLU A 25 -4.91 2.75 9.65
C GLU A 25 -4.90 1.31 9.13
N ASP A 26 -6.05 0.61 9.18
CA ASP A 26 -6.20 -0.76 8.68
C ASP A 26 -5.85 -0.87 7.19
N LEU A 27 -6.33 0.09 6.40
CA LEU A 27 -6.11 0.09 4.95
C LEU A 27 -4.67 0.47 4.59
N ALA A 28 -4.11 1.47 5.28
CA ALA A 28 -2.71 1.87 5.15
C ALA A 28 -1.76 0.72 5.53
N GLN A 29 -2.04 0.00 6.62
CA GLN A 29 -1.26 -1.16 7.06
C GLN A 29 -1.28 -2.28 6.01
N LYS A 30 -2.47 -2.66 5.52
CA LYS A 30 -2.60 -3.70 4.49
C LYS A 30 -1.86 -3.35 3.21
N ALA A 31 -2.01 -2.13 2.72
CA ALA A 31 -1.31 -1.68 1.52
C ALA A 31 0.21 -1.59 1.71
N ALA A 32 0.67 -1.14 2.88
CA ALA A 32 2.10 -1.13 3.21
C ALA A 32 2.70 -2.54 3.21
N GLN A 33 1.98 -3.54 3.72
CA GLN A 33 2.41 -4.95 3.67
C GLN A 33 2.52 -5.47 2.24
N ILE A 34 1.54 -5.14 1.39
CA ILE A 34 1.55 -5.53 -0.03
C ILE A 34 2.78 -4.93 -0.69
N ILE A 35 2.96 -3.61 -0.63
CA ILE A 35 4.05 -2.88 -1.30
C ILE A 35 5.41 -3.34 -0.80
N ALA A 36 5.59 -3.49 0.51
CA ALA A 36 6.85 -3.88 1.11
C ALA A 36 7.26 -5.33 0.79
N SER A 37 6.30 -6.19 0.44
CA SER A 37 6.56 -7.59 0.06
C SER A 37 6.47 -7.84 -1.45
N ASP A 38 6.25 -6.79 -2.24
CA ASP A 38 6.02 -6.90 -3.67
C ASP A 38 7.31 -6.87 -4.50
N ASP A 39 7.26 -7.51 -5.66
CA ASP A 39 8.39 -7.55 -6.61
C ASP A 39 8.25 -6.45 -7.67
N PRO A 40 9.00 -5.33 -7.60
CA PRO A 40 8.80 -4.20 -8.50
C PRO A 40 9.04 -4.52 -9.99
N HIS A 41 9.63 -5.68 -10.31
CA HIS A 41 9.85 -6.13 -11.68
C HIS A 41 8.65 -6.88 -12.29
N LYS A 42 7.60 -7.16 -11.50
CA LYS A 42 6.38 -7.81 -11.99
C LYS A 42 5.29 -6.80 -12.29
N PRO A 43 4.47 -7.04 -13.34
CA PRO A 43 3.34 -6.18 -13.64
C PRO A 43 2.28 -6.26 -12.53
N ASN A 44 1.53 -5.16 -12.37
CA ASN A 44 0.37 -5.00 -11.49
C ASN A 44 0.66 -5.14 -9.98
N LEU A 45 0.82 -4.01 -9.27
CA LEU A 45 1.00 -3.93 -7.81
C LEU A 45 -0.10 -4.71 -7.05
N GLY A 46 0.30 -5.64 -6.18
CA GLY A 46 -0.61 -6.65 -5.63
C GLY A 46 -0.79 -7.82 -6.61
N ARG A 47 -0.37 -9.02 -6.21
CA ARG A 47 -0.28 -10.21 -7.06
C ARG A 47 -1.55 -11.04 -7.03
N SER A 48 -2.51 -10.66 -6.20
CA SER A 48 -3.88 -11.19 -6.20
C SER A 48 -4.90 -10.08 -6.48
N PRO A 49 -6.11 -10.44 -6.95
CA PRO A 49 -7.21 -9.49 -7.11
C PRO A 49 -7.57 -8.74 -5.82
N GLU A 50 -7.46 -9.42 -4.67
CA GLU A 50 -7.71 -8.83 -3.35
C GLU A 50 -6.66 -7.78 -2.99
N GLU A 51 -5.38 -8.09 -3.19
CA GLU A 51 -4.28 -7.14 -2.95
C GLU A 51 -4.43 -5.91 -3.88
N GLN A 52 -4.78 -6.13 -5.15
CA GLN A 52 -5.04 -5.03 -6.08
C GLN A 52 -6.22 -4.16 -5.65
N GLU A 53 -7.27 -4.75 -5.09
CA GLU A 53 -8.42 -4.02 -4.59
C GLU A 53 -8.07 -3.14 -3.39
N ILE A 54 -7.24 -3.64 -2.47
CA ILE A 54 -6.70 -2.85 -1.35
C ILE A 54 -5.90 -1.64 -1.85
N ILE A 55 -5.02 -1.84 -2.83
CA ILE A 55 -4.23 -0.75 -3.44
C ILE A 55 -5.14 0.29 -4.11
N LYS A 56 -6.19 -0.15 -4.82
CA LYS A 56 -7.18 0.76 -5.41
C LYS A 56 -7.94 1.56 -4.36
N GLN A 57 -8.33 0.94 -3.25
CA GLN A 57 -9.02 1.62 -2.16
C GLN A 57 -8.15 2.69 -1.50
N VAL A 58 -6.86 2.40 -1.24
CA VAL A 58 -5.90 3.39 -0.73
C VAL A 58 -5.79 4.57 -1.70
N HIS A 59 -5.62 4.28 -2.99
CA HIS A 59 -5.51 5.32 -4.00
C HIS A 59 -6.78 6.19 -4.08
N ALA A 60 -7.97 5.58 -3.99
CA ALA A 60 -9.23 6.31 -3.97
C ALA A 60 -9.33 7.23 -2.75
N GLN A 61 -9.05 6.74 -1.54
CA GLN A 61 -9.08 7.57 -0.33
C GLN A 61 -8.05 8.70 -0.39
N PHE A 62 -6.83 8.41 -0.84
CA PHE A 62 -5.81 9.44 -1.06
C PHE A 62 -6.31 10.56 -1.97
N LEU A 63 -6.92 10.21 -3.12
CA LEU A 63 -7.47 11.19 -4.06
C LEU A 63 -8.60 12.03 -3.45
N GLU A 64 -9.46 11.43 -2.63
CA GLU A 64 -10.51 12.16 -1.93
C GLU A 64 -9.94 13.18 -0.94
N GLN A 65 -8.89 12.81 -0.20
CA GLN A 65 -8.25 13.69 0.77
C GLN A 65 -7.44 14.80 0.07
N TRP A 66 -6.78 14.48 -1.04
CA TRP A 66 -6.08 15.48 -1.86
C TRP A 66 -7.03 16.56 -2.40
N LYS A 67 -8.23 16.19 -2.84
CA LYS A 67 -9.24 17.15 -3.33
C LYS A 67 -9.82 18.07 -2.25
N LYS A 68 -9.66 17.71 -0.97
CA LYS A 68 -10.16 18.50 0.17
C LYS A 68 -9.15 19.51 0.71
N LYS A 69 -7.89 19.44 0.26
CA LYS A 69 -6.83 20.40 0.58
C LYS A 69 -6.80 21.51 -0.47
#